data_AF-A0A956XTZ0-F1
#
_entry.id   AF-A0A956XTZ0-F1
#
_cell.length_a   1.000
_cell.length_b   1.000
_cell.length_c   1.000
_cell.angle_alpha   90.00
_cell.angle_beta   90.00
_cell.angle_gamma   90.00
#
_symmetry.space_group_name_H-M   'P 1'
#
loop_
_entity.id
_entity.type
_entity.pdbx_description
1 polymer ?
#
loop_
_entity_poly.entity_id
_entity_poly.type
_entity_poly.pdbx_seq_one_letter_code
_entity_poly.pdbx_strand_id
1 'polypeptide(L)'
;MNHYMQEKWSWIEGSHAMRIILLDTLNDADLAFNPGGQAMTLGALCREMGEIEYSYIWSLKTFKQDWSYRNTQAQLDTRIAKLKAWYQELDEQLKAVVSAFSDEDLKKSVERYVDNQVPIEMQLDIYLQAVLIFLGKVTIYLKAMNKALPDVVSQYIG
;
A
#
# COMPACT_ATOMS: atom_id res chain seq x y z
N MET A 1 15.59 7.92 -16.35
CA MET A 1 14.34 7.80 -15.57
C MET A 1 13.21 7.61 -16.55
N ASN A 2 12.44 6.54 -16.47
CA ASN A 2 11.34 6.23 -17.41
C ASN A 2 10.17 7.22 -17.29
N HIS A 3 9.25 7.21 -18.27
CA HIS A 3 8.11 8.13 -18.33
C HIS A 3 7.17 7.97 -17.13
N TYR A 4 6.94 6.75 -16.63
CA TYR A 4 6.11 6.55 -15.44
C TYR A 4 6.67 7.30 -14.22
N MET A 5 7.99 7.23 -14.02
CA MET A 5 8.68 7.96 -12.96
C MET A 5 8.58 9.47 -13.10
N GLN A 6 8.47 9.99 -14.32
CA GLN A 6 8.37 11.44 -14.58
C GLN A 6 6.93 11.95 -14.42
N GLU A 7 5.94 11.16 -14.84
CA GLU A 7 4.57 11.62 -15.01
C GLU A 7 3.63 11.18 -13.89
N LYS A 8 3.83 9.98 -13.34
CA LYS A 8 2.85 9.31 -12.46
C LYS A 8 3.40 8.95 -11.07
N TRP A 9 4.70 8.76 -10.91
CA TRP A 9 5.29 8.30 -9.64
C TRP A 9 4.94 9.18 -8.43
N SER A 10 4.82 10.49 -8.62
CA SER A 10 4.45 11.42 -7.55
C SER A 10 3.09 11.11 -6.93
N TRP A 11 2.18 10.43 -7.64
CA TRP A 11 0.88 10.01 -7.10
C TRP A 11 1.00 8.81 -6.16
N ILE A 12 1.88 7.85 -6.49
CA ILE A 12 2.21 6.73 -5.60
C ILE A 12 2.93 7.26 -4.37
N GLU A 13 3.98 8.06 -4.56
CA GLU A 13 4.78 8.63 -3.47
C GLU A 13 3.93 9.52 -2.54
N GLY A 14 3.03 10.33 -3.10
CA GLY A 14 2.08 11.11 -2.31
C GLY A 14 1.12 10.23 -1.51
N SER A 15 0.67 9.11 -2.08
CA SER A 15 -0.22 8.15 -1.38
C SER A 15 0.50 7.39 -0.27
N HIS A 16 1.77 7.03 -0.46
CA HIS A 16 2.63 6.50 0.61
C HIS A 16 2.81 7.50 1.74
N ALA A 17 3.06 8.77 1.43
CA ALA A 17 3.17 9.83 2.43
C ALA A 17 1.86 10.00 3.22
N MET A 18 0.70 9.97 2.56
CA MET A 18 -0.61 10.00 3.25
C MET A 18 -0.79 8.81 4.21
N ARG A 19 -0.35 7.60 3.82
CA ARG A 19 -0.37 6.42 4.72
C ARG A 19 0.46 6.67 5.98
N ILE A 20 1.65 7.24 5.84
CA ILE A 20 2.51 7.56 6.99
C ILE A 20 1.87 8.64 7.88
N ILE A 21 1.37 9.74 7.29
CA ILE A 21 0.69 10.81 8.02
C ILE A 21 -0.51 10.27 8.79
N LEU A 22 -1.25 9.33 8.21
CA LEU A 22 -2.35 8.67 8.89
C LEU A 22 -1.84 7.89 10.12
N LEU A 23 -0.81 7.07 9.96
CA LEU A 23 -0.25 6.28 11.07
C LEU A 23 0.27 7.16 12.21
N ASP A 24 0.71 8.38 11.92
CA ASP A 24 1.15 9.35 12.94
C ASP A 24 0.01 9.86 13.83
N THR A 25 -1.26 9.64 13.46
CA THR A 25 -2.42 9.95 14.30
C THR A 25 -2.79 8.84 15.29
N LEU A 26 -2.13 7.69 15.17
CA LEU A 26 -2.44 6.48 15.93
C LEU A 26 -1.39 6.24 17.03
N ASN A 27 -1.82 5.52 18.06
CA ASN A 27 -0.94 4.85 19.01
C ASN A 27 -1.09 3.31 18.87
N ASP A 28 -0.20 2.56 19.54
CA ASP A 28 -0.20 1.10 19.44
C ASP A 28 -1.52 0.44 19.90
N ALA A 29 -2.26 1.05 20.84
CA ALA A 29 -3.53 0.50 21.31
C ALA A 29 -4.64 0.64 20.25
N ASP A 30 -4.58 1.68 19.41
CA ASP A 30 -5.54 1.88 18.32
C ASP A 30 -5.47 0.74 17.28
N LEU A 31 -4.32 0.05 17.16
CA LEU A 31 -4.15 -1.07 16.23
C LEU A 31 -5.04 -2.28 16.59
N ALA A 32 -5.46 -2.40 17.85
CA ALA A 32 -6.39 -3.45 18.28
C ALA A 32 -7.86 -3.12 17.97
N PHE A 33 -8.17 -1.89 17.52
CA PHE A 33 -9.54 -1.47 17.26
C PHE A 33 -10.16 -2.24 16.09
N ASN A 34 -11.44 -2.61 16.26
CA ASN A 34 -12.27 -3.27 15.26
C ASN A 34 -13.65 -2.58 15.25
N PRO A 35 -14.15 -2.07 14.11
CA PRO A 35 -15.43 -1.37 14.03
C PRO A 35 -16.66 -2.29 14.13
N GLY A 36 -16.47 -3.60 14.29
CA GLY A 36 -17.52 -4.62 14.39
C GLY A 36 -17.74 -5.41 13.10
N GLY A 37 -18.59 -6.43 13.17
CA GLY A 37 -18.90 -7.31 12.04
C GLY A 37 -17.71 -8.21 11.65
N GLN A 38 -17.48 -8.36 10.34
CA GLN A 38 -16.38 -9.14 9.78
C GLN A 38 -15.12 -8.29 9.50
N ALA A 39 -15.09 -7.04 9.97
CA ALA A 39 -13.89 -6.22 9.85
C ALA A 39 -12.73 -6.86 10.63
N MET A 40 -11.52 -6.71 10.13
CA MET A 40 -10.31 -7.06 10.86
C MET A 40 -9.95 -5.95 11.86
N THR A 41 -8.91 -6.14 12.67
CA THR A 41 -8.37 -5.04 13.46
C THR A 41 -7.64 -4.04 12.57
N LEU A 42 -7.50 -2.79 13.01
CA LEU A 42 -6.75 -1.77 12.27
C LEU A 42 -5.32 -2.23 11.97
N GLY A 43 -4.65 -2.85 12.95
CA GLY A 43 -3.32 -3.40 12.76
C GLY A 43 -3.25 -4.52 11.74
N ALA A 44 -4.23 -5.41 11.71
CA ALA A 44 -4.32 -6.45 10.69
C ALA A 44 -4.55 -5.85 9.29
N LEU A 45 -5.36 -4.78 9.19
CA LEU A 45 -5.57 -4.06 7.94
C LEU A 45 -4.28 -3.39 7.44
N CYS A 46 -3.49 -2.80 8.34
CA CYS A 46 -2.16 -2.29 8.00
C CYS A 46 -1.23 -3.42 7.54
N ARG A 47 -1.19 -4.55 8.25
CA ARG A 47 -0.39 -5.71 7.83
C ARG A 47 -0.77 -6.16 6.41
N GLU A 48 -2.07 -6.33 6.14
CA GLU A 48 -2.59 -6.71 4.82
C GLU A 48 -2.09 -5.75 3.72
N MET A 49 -2.13 -4.44 3.95
CA MET A 49 -1.64 -3.47 2.97
C MET A 49 -0.13 -3.64 2.68
N GLY A 50 0.69 -3.94 3.68
CA GLY A 50 2.12 -4.21 3.45
C GLY A 50 2.36 -5.50 2.66
N GLU A 51 1.54 -6.54 2.89
CA GLU A 51 1.58 -7.79 2.14
C GLU A 51 1.13 -7.59 0.68
N ILE A 52 0.12 -6.74 0.46
CA ILE A 52 -0.32 -6.32 -0.87
C ILE A 52 0.83 -5.62 -1.59
N GLU A 53 1.47 -4.64 -0.96
CA GLU A 53 2.59 -3.93 -1.56
C GLU A 53 3.76 -4.85 -1.90
N TYR A 54 4.15 -5.74 -0.98
CA TYR A 54 5.13 -6.79 -1.26
C TYR A 54 4.77 -7.61 -2.50
N SER A 55 3.50 -8.03 -2.61
CA SER A 55 2.99 -8.80 -3.75
C SER A 55 3.13 -8.01 -5.06
N TYR A 56 2.83 -6.71 -5.06
CA TYR A 56 3.06 -5.86 -6.23
C TYR A 56 4.54 -5.72 -6.59
N ILE A 57 5.42 -5.42 -5.63
CA ILE A 57 6.87 -5.35 -5.84
C ILE A 57 7.38 -6.66 -6.46
N TRP A 58 6.95 -7.80 -5.93
CA TRP A 58 7.36 -9.10 -6.43
C TRP A 58 6.80 -9.39 -7.83
N SER A 59 5.57 -8.97 -8.11
CA SER A 59 4.96 -9.09 -9.44
C SER A 59 5.74 -8.34 -10.52
N LEU A 60 6.34 -7.19 -10.17
CA LEU A 60 7.19 -6.41 -11.08
C LEU A 60 8.54 -7.11 -11.34
N LYS A 61 9.08 -7.81 -10.35
CA LYS A 61 10.34 -8.56 -10.48
C LYS A 61 10.18 -9.87 -11.26
N THR A 62 9.04 -10.52 -11.12
CA THR A 62 8.80 -11.90 -11.62
C THR A 62 7.81 -11.99 -12.78
N PHE A 63 7.15 -10.89 -13.12
CA PHE A 63 6.05 -10.83 -14.10
C PHE A 63 4.87 -11.73 -13.76
N LYS A 64 4.73 -12.13 -12.49
CA LYS A 64 3.64 -12.95 -11.99
C LYS A 64 3.18 -12.47 -10.62
N GLN A 65 1.88 -12.26 -10.48
CA GLN A 65 1.27 -11.90 -9.21
C GLN A 65 1.18 -13.11 -8.29
N ASP A 66 1.60 -12.93 -7.04
CA ASP A 66 1.46 -13.94 -5.99
C ASP A 66 0.93 -13.30 -4.68
N TRP A 67 -0.31 -13.64 -4.32
CA TRP A 67 -0.99 -13.15 -3.13
C TRP A 67 -0.77 -14.02 -1.89
N SER A 68 0.05 -15.07 -1.97
CA SER A 68 0.24 -16.05 -0.89
C SER A 68 1.19 -15.58 0.20
N TYR A 69 2.03 -14.56 -0.07
CA TYR A 69 2.98 -14.04 0.89
C TYR A 69 2.28 -13.53 2.15
N ARG A 70 2.77 -13.98 3.31
CA ARG A 70 2.35 -13.48 4.62
C ARG A 70 3.57 -13.10 5.43
N ASN A 71 3.58 -11.89 5.98
CA ASN A 71 4.65 -11.47 6.86
C ASN A 71 4.40 -12.08 8.25
N THR A 72 5.30 -12.94 8.73
CA THR A 72 5.18 -13.65 10.01
C THR A 72 5.90 -12.94 11.16
N GLN A 73 6.42 -11.73 10.94
CA GLN A 73 7.11 -10.96 11.96
C GLN A 73 6.21 -10.72 13.18
N ALA A 74 6.74 -11.06 14.36
CA ALA A 74 6.01 -10.90 15.61
C ALA A 74 5.72 -9.42 15.90
N GLN A 75 4.48 -9.15 16.35
CA GLN A 75 3.98 -7.83 16.75
C GLN A 75 3.98 -6.79 15.62
N LEU A 76 4.05 -7.21 14.36
CA LEU A 76 4.04 -6.29 13.23
C LEU A 76 2.74 -5.46 13.22
N ASP A 77 1.61 -6.11 13.44
CA ASP A 77 0.27 -5.51 13.50
C ASP A 77 -0.10 -4.91 14.87
N THR A 78 0.83 -4.86 15.82
CA THR A 78 0.57 -4.28 17.15
C THR A 78 1.54 -3.18 17.53
N ARG A 79 2.44 -2.78 16.63
CA ARG A 79 3.45 -1.73 16.85
C ARG A 79 3.54 -0.80 15.66
N ILE A 80 3.12 0.46 15.84
CA ILE A 80 3.17 1.50 14.79
C ILE A 80 4.58 1.64 14.22
N ALA A 81 5.60 1.66 15.09
CA ALA A 81 6.99 1.77 14.65
C ALA A 81 7.43 0.63 13.73
N LYS A 82 6.94 -0.61 13.94
CA LYS A 82 7.24 -1.75 13.08
C LYS A 82 6.55 -1.63 11.73
N LEU A 83 5.28 -1.23 11.71
CA LEU A 83 4.54 -0.97 10.46
C LEU A 83 5.22 0.12 9.64
N LYS A 84 5.57 1.25 10.25
CA LYS A 84 6.24 2.37 9.55
C LYS A 84 7.59 1.96 8.97
N ALA A 85 8.41 1.27 9.73
CA ALA A 85 9.71 0.79 9.25
C ALA A 85 9.56 -0.18 8.07
N TRP A 86 8.59 -1.10 8.16
CA TRP A 86 8.34 -2.06 7.09
C TRP A 86 7.79 -1.38 5.82
N TYR A 87 6.84 -0.45 5.96
CA TYR A 87 6.37 0.33 4.81
C TYR A 87 7.48 1.13 4.15
N GLN A 88 8.34 1.78 4.93
CA GLN A 88 9.47 2.52 4.37
C GLN A 88 10.36 1.62 3.52
N GLU A 89 10.69 0.41 4.02
CA GLU A 89 11.48 -0.55 3.26
C GLU A 89 10.78 -0.97 1.96
N LEU A 90 9.48 -1.24 2.01
CA LEU A 90 8.70 -1.60 0.82
C LEU A 90 8.63 -0.44 -0.20
N ASP A 91 8.39 0.78 0.27
CA ASP A 91 8.28 1.99 -0.56
C ASP A 91 9.60 2.26 -1.31
N GLU A 92 10.72 2.15 -0.60
CA GLU A 92 12.07 2.26 -1.15
C GLU A 92 12.35 1.15 -2.18
N GLN A 93 11.95 -0.09 -1.89
CA GLN A 93 12.09 -1.21 -2.82
C GLN A 93 11.24 -1.02 -4.09
N LEU A 94 9.99 -0.58 -3.95
CA LEU A 94 9.10 -0.32 -5.08
C LEU A 94 9.71 0.77 -5.97
N LYS A 95 10.13 1.88 -5.37
CA LYS A 95 10.79 2.99 -6.09
C LYS A 95 12.02 2.52 -6.84
N ALA A 96 12.86 1.70 -6.21
CA ALA A 96 14.07 1.17 -6.82
C ALA A 96 13.74 0.27 -8.03
N VAL A 97 12.76 -0.62 -7.91
CA VAL A 97 12.32 -1.50 -9.01
C VAL A 97 11.78 -0.69 -10.18
N VAL A 98 10.86 0.24 -9.92
CA VAL A 98 10.24 1.05 -10.99
C VAL A 98 11.27 1.97 -11.64
N SER A 99 12.20 2.54 -10.87
CA SER A 99 13.26 3.40 -11.40
C SER A 99 14.24 2.67 -12.33
N ALA A 100 14.42 1.37 -12.12
CA ALA A 100 15.32 0.53 -12.92
C ALA A 100 14.74 0.14 -14.28
N PHE A 101 13.41 0.24 -14.48
CA PHE A 101 12.78 -0.05 -15.75
C PHE A 101 13.08 1.00 -16.82
N SER A 102 13.24 0.53 -18.06
CA SER A 102 13.13 1.35 -19.27
C SER A 102 11.66 1.57 -19.66
N ASP A 103 11.40 2.49 -20.59
CA ASP A 103 10.04 2.68 -21.13
C ASP A 103 9.49 1.45 -21.84
N GLU A 104 10.36 0.61 -22.39
CA GLU A 104 9.94 -0.64 -23.03
C GLU A 104 9.61 -1.72 -21.99
N ASP A 105 10.30 -1.74 -20.86
CA ASP A 105 9.97 -2.65 -19.76
C ASP A 105 8.55 -2.39 -19.22
N LEU A 106 8.11 -1.13 -19.20
CA LEU A 106 6.78 -0.76 -18.72
C LEU A 106 5.63 -1.37 -19.56
N LYS A 107 5.91 -1.80 -20.79
CA LYS A 107 4.95 -2.47 -21.68
C LYS A 107 4.87 -3.97 -21.45
N LYS A 108 5.81 -4.57 -20.70
CA LYS A 108 5.80 -6.00 -20.40
C LYS A 108 4.58 -6.36 -19.56
N SER A 109 4.01 -7.53 -19.83
CA SER A 109 2.83 -8.04 -19.14
C SER A 109 3.19 -8.72 -17.81
N VAL A 110 2.36 -8.47 -16.79
CA VAL A 110 2.32 -9.20 -15.53
C VAL A 110 1.07 -10.10 -15.54
N GLU A 111 1.26 -11.40 -15.34
CA GLU A 111 0.17 -12.35 -15.15
C GLU A 111 -0.45 -12.18 -13.76
N ARG A 112 -1.73 -11.80 -13.69
CA ARG A 112 -2.46 -11.58 -12.43
C ARG A 112 -3.24 -12.81 -11.99
N TYR A 113 -3.90 -13.48 -12.93
CA TYR A 113 -4.64 -14.74 -12.77
C TYR A 113 -4.62 -15.48 -14.12
N VAL A 114 -5.15 -16.71 -14.17
CA VAL A 114 -5.28 -17.48 -15.41
C VAL A 114 -5.97 -16.62 -16.48
N ASP A 115 -5.31 -16.45 -17.62
CA ASP A 115 -5.74 -15.64 -18.78
C ASP A 115 -5.98 -14.15 -18.50
N ASN A 116 -5.45 -13.60 -17.40
CA ASN A 116 -5.51 -12.18 -17.09
C ASN A 116 -4.09 -11.59 -16.97
N GLN A 117 -3.71 -10.79 -17.96
CA GLN A 117 -2.43 -10.10 -18.02
C GLN A 117 -2.64 -8.60 -18.16
N VAL A 118 -1.82 -7.81 -17.47
CA VAL A 118 -1.82 -6.35 -17.60
C VAL A 118 -0.39 -5.85 -17.80
N PRO A 119 -0.17 -4.77 -18.59
CA PRO A 119 1.15 -4.14 -18.67
C PRO A 119 1.62 -3.65 -17.29
N ILE A 120 2.94 -3.58 -17.07
CA ILE A 120 3.54 -3.05 -15.82
C ILE A 120 3.00 -1.66 -15.48
N GLU A 121 2.81 -0.79 -16.47
CA GLU A 121 2.24 0.53 -16.23
C GLU A 121 0.84 0.45 -15.61
N MET A 122 -0.05 -0.38 -16.19
CA MET A 122 -1.39 -0.59 -15.65
C MET A 122 -1.34 -1.28 -14.28
N GLN A 123 -0.38 -2.20 -14.08
CA GLN A 123 -0.14 -2.86 -12.80
C GLN A 123 0.17 -1.84 -11.68
N LEU A 124 0.96 -0.82 -11.96
CA LEU A 124 1.27 0.27 -11.02
C LEU A 124 0.07 1.17 -10.75
N ASP A 125 -0.74 1.46 -11.77
CA ASP A 125 -1.98 2.23 -11.59
C ASP A 125 -3.02 1.46 -10.75
N ILE A 126 -3.08 0.13 -10.86
CA ILE A 126 -3.89 -0.72 -9.98
C ILE A 126 -3.32 -0.75 -8.55
N TYR A 127 -1.99 -0.76 -8.38
CA TYR A 127 -1.36 -0.66 -7.07
C TYR A 127 -1.74 0.65 -6.36
N LEU A 128 -1.69 1.78 -7.06
CA LEU A 128 -2.14 3.07 -6.53
C LEU A 128 -3.59 2.99 -6.03
N GLN A 129 -4.48 2.37 -6.79
CA GLN A 129 -5.87 2.16 -6.36
C GLN A 129 -5.96 1.32 -5.08
N ALA A 130 -5.13 0.29 -4.93
CA ALA A 130 -5.09 -0.52 -3.70
C ALA A 130 -4.70 0.33 -2.47
N VAL A 131 -3.72 1.23 -2.62
CA VAL A 131 -3.33 2.17 -1.55
C VAL A 131 -4.46 3.13 -1.21
N LEU A 132 -5.14 3.72 -2.21
CA LEU A 132 -6.27 4.63 -1.98
C LEU A 132 -7.47 3.93 -1.34
N ILE A 133 -7.78 2.70 -1.74
CA ILE A 133 -8.81 1.87 -1.11
C ILE A 133 -8.45 1.59 0.35
N PHE A 134 -7.19 1.24 0.64
CA PHE A 134 -6.73 1.07 2.01
C PHE A 134 -6.90 2.35 2.83
N LEU A 135 -6.45 3.50 2.32
CA LEU A 135 -6.62 4.78 3.01
C LEU A 135 -8.10 5.07 3.29
N GLY A 136 -8.97 4.86 2.30
CA GLY A 136 -10.42 4.99 2.44
C GLY A 136 -10.98 4.09 3.55
N LYS A 137 -10.57 2.81 3.59
CA LYS A 137 -10.94 1.89 4.68
C LYS A 137 -10.50 2.44 6.04
N VAL A 138 -9.27 2.92 6.17
CA VAL A 138 -8.76 3.42 7.46
C VAL A 138 -9.50 4.68 7.93
N THR A 139 -9.99 5.53 7.02
CA THR A 139 -10.82 6.67 7.43
C THR A 139 -12.07 6.25 8.21
N ILE A 140 -12.65 5.09 7.88
CA ILE A 140 -13.80 4.52 8.61
C ILE A 140 -13.40 4.10 10.02
N TYR A 141 -12.21 3.51 10.20
CA TYR A 141 -11.70 3.14 11.53
C TYR A 141 -11.48 4.39 12.38
N LEU A 142 -10.86 5.44 11.83
CA LEU A 142 -10.65 6.71 12.53
C LEU A 142 -11.97 7.36 12.95
N LYS A 143 -12.94 7.44 12.04
CA LYS A 143 -14.28 7.96 12.33
C LYS A 143 -14.97 7.15 13.43
N ALA A 144 -14.89 5.82 13.38
CA ALA A 144 -15.48 4.95 14.40
C ALA A 144 -14.79 5.06 15.77
N MET A 145 -13.50 5.42 15.82
CA MET A 145 -12.77 5.75 17.05
C MET A 145 -12.99 7.18 17.53
N ASN A 146 -13.81 7.99 16.84
CA ASN A 146 -13.98 9.42 17.09
C ASN A 146 -12.65 10.20 17.02
N LYS A 147 -11.77 9.83 16.08
CA LYS A 147 -10.50 10.51 15.80
C LYS A 147 -10.64 11.41 14.57
N ALA A 148 -10.01 12.59 14.63
CA ALA A 148 -9.94 13.50 13.49
C ALA A 148 -9.11 12.89 12.35
N LEU A 149 -9.52 13.15 11.11
CA LEU A 149 -8.71 12.86 9.94
C LEU A 149 -7.65 13.97 9.77
N PRO A 150 -6.42 13.65 9.37
CA PRO A 150 -5.48 14.67 8.87
C PRO A 150 -6.08 15.45 7.70
N ASP A 151 -5.82 16.76 7.63
CA ASP A 151 -6.38 17.63 6.58
C ASP A 151 -6.10 17.11 5.17
N VAL A 152 -4.88 16.65 4.91
CA VAL A 152 -4.49 16.10 3.59
C VAL A 152 -5.32 14.87 3.21
N VAL A 153 -5.61 14.00 4.16
CA VAL A 153 -6.43 12.80 3.92
C VAL A 153 -7.89 13.20 3.71
N SER A 154 -8.38 14.16 4.51
CA SER A 154 -9.75 14.65 4.38
C SER A 154 -9.99 15.36 3.05
N GLN A 155 -9.04 16.16 2.56
CA GLN A 155 -9.21 16.89 1.31
C GLN A 155 -9.09 15.98 0.08
N TYR A 156 -8.29 14.92 0.18
CA TYR A 156 -8.01 14.05 -0.96
C TYR A 156 -9.05 12.95 -1.17
N ILE A 157 -9.51 12.31 -0.08
CA ILE A 157 -10.41 11.14 -0.13
C ILE A 157 -11.54 11.17 0.93
N GLY A 158 -11.78 12.31 1.58
CA GLY A 158 -12.65 12.45 2.74
C GLY A 158 -14.00 13.14 2.47
#